data_AF-A0A961GJ95-F1
#
_entry.id   AF-A0A961GJ95-F1
#
_cell.length_a   1.000
_cell.length_b   1.000
_cell.length_c   1.000
_cell.angle_alpha   90.00
_cell.angle_beta   90.00
_cell.angle_gamma   90.00
#
_symmetry.space_group_name_H-M   'P 1'
#
loop_
_entity.id
_entity.type
_entity.pdbx_description
1 polymer ?
#
loop_
_entity_poly.entity_id
_entity_poly.type
_entity_poly.pdbx_seq_one_letter_code
_entity_poly.pdbx_strand_id
1 'polypeptide(L)'
;PGVRMASGFFGPAERFLRDSGASIEFVPADFRRFTPVLEATRPRVMATMAAPPDEHGWCSLSLHAGATVGELHRAGADPDRVLIVEVSPAFPRTFGLEPEFPHRLHLDEIDVLIESDRLPINLADDEAGEVDLAIAGFVRPFIHDGSTLQTGIGAIPSTIAKVLAESDGGDYGIHSEMFTTGLMHLHKAGKVTNARKGIFEGFSVTTFAAGTPELYEWLDGNDLVRFLPVEQVNAPELIARNESMVTINGALCVDLYGQVVADTIAGRQFSGIGGHEDFIGGPGLDITDRSLICLPSMAGHVGDHPHSRIVAELPAGSIVTTPRHQVDAVITEYGVADLSGKTVRDRARALASVAHPDVRDELLAAAEQLG
;
A
#
# COMPACT_ATOMS: atom_id res chain seq x y z
N PRO A 1 -2.76 15.94 28.16
CA PRO A 1 -1.60 16.82 28.44
C PRO A 1 -0.35 15.98 28.73
N GLY A 2 0.74 16.17 27.98
CA GLY A 2 2.00 15.41 28.19
C GLY A 2 2.22 14.20 27.28
N VAL A 3 1.35 13.94 26.29
CA VAL A 3 1.56 12.93 25.25
C VAL A 3 1.83 13.63 23.93
N ARG A 4 2.93 13.26 23.26
CA ARG A 4 3.27 13.62 21.89
C ARG A 4 3.19 12.37 21.04
N MET A 5 2.43 12.43 19.94
CA MET A 5 2.35 11.35 18.97
C MET A 5 3.33 11.60 17.84
N ALA A 6 4.20 10.64 17.57
CA ALA A 6 5.05 10.60 16.38
C ALA A 6 4.49 9.50 15.48
N SER A 7 3.90 9.86 14.34
CA SER A 7 3.26 8.90 13.44
C SER A 7 4.04 8.75 12.14
N GLY A 8 4.23 7.51 11.69
CA GLY A 8 4.78 7.20 10.38
C GLY A 8 3.77 7.32 9.23
N PHE A 9 2.48 7.49 9.53
CA PHE A 9 1.42 7.58 8.54
C PHE A 9 0.23 8.40 9.05
N PHE A 10 -0.30 9.33 8.26
CA PHE A 10 -1.50 10.09 8.64
C PHE A 10 -2.77 9.49 8.03
N GLY A 11 -3.54 8.75 8.82
CA GLY A 11 -4.91 8.38 8.50
C GLY A 11 -5.91 9.49 8.84
N PRO A 12 -7.22 9.22 8.67
CA PRO A 12 -8.27 10.15 9.12
C PRO A 12 -8.14 10.55 10.60
N ALA A 13 -7.72 9.63 11.46
CA ALA A 13 -7.55 9.88 12.89
C ALA A 13 -6.41 10.87 13.19
N GLU A 14 -5.23 10.68 12.59
CA GLU A 14 -4.08 11.58 12.74
C GLU A 14 -4.39 12.97 12.19
N ARG A 15 -5.08 13.05 11.04
CA ARG A 15 -5.54 14.33 10.50
C ARG A 15 -6.52 15.02 11.43
N PHE A 16 -7.48 14.30 12.01
CA PHE A 16 -8.40 14.84 13.01
C PHE A 16 -7.66 15.35 14.25
N LEU A 17 -6.69 14.59 14.77
CA LEU A 17 -5.86 15.00 15.91
C LEU A 17 -5.07 16.28 15.59
N ARG A 18 -4.43 16.34 14.43
CA ARG A 18 -3.71 17.51 13.95
C ARG A 18 -4.62 18.73 13.87
N ASP A 19 -5.78 18.59 13.23
CA ASP A 19 -6.71 19.70 13.00
C ASP A 19 -7.41 20.15 14.29
N SER A 20 -7.47 19.27 15.30
CA SER A 20 -7.93 19.58 16.66
C SER A 20 -6.85 20.21 17.55
N GLY A 21 -5.64 20.43 17.03
CA GLY A 21 -4.53 21.04 17.77
C GLY A 21 -3.83 20.10 18.77
N ALA A 22 -3.96 18.78 18.60
CA ALA A 22 -3.21 17.81 19.41
C ALA A 22 -1.71 17.86 19.09
N SER A 23 -0.87 17.40 20.03
CA SER A 23 0.58 17.27 19.81
C SER A 23 0.86 16.01 18.99
N ILE A 24 0.79 16.15 17.67
CA ILE A 24 1.09 15.09 16.70
C ILE A 24 2.05 15.61 15.64
N GLU A 25 3.01 14.76 15.28
CA GLU A 25 4.00 15.04 14.25
C GLU A 25 4.21 13.82 13.35
N PHE A 26 4.64 14.09 12.13
CA PHE A 26 4.92 13.07 11.13
C PHE A 26 6.39 12.66 11.13
N VAL A 27 6.66 11.37 11.07
CA VAL A 27 7.99 10.79 10.93
C VAL A 27 8.13 10.24 9.51
N PRO A 28 8.85 10.93 8.60
CA PRO A 28 9.01 10.47 7.24
C PRO A 28 9.99 9.29 7.18
N ALA A 29 9.51 8.14 6.71
CA ALA A 29 10.33 6.98 6.38
C ALA A 29 9.52 6.00 5.51
N ASP A 30 10.21 5.20 4.69
CA ASP A 30 9.58 4.03 4.07
C ASP A 30 9.10 3.08 5.18
N PHE A 31 8.02 2.34 4.94
CA PHE A 31 7.43 1.52 5.99
C PHE A 31 8.43 0.52 6.58
N ARG A 32 9.28 -0.09 5.74
CA ARG A 32 10.34 -1.02 6.18
C ARG A 32 11.43 -0.39 7.04
N ARG A 33 11.59 0.93 7.03
CA ARG A 33 12.58 1.64 7.85
C ARG A 33 12.13 1.76 9.30
N PHE A 34 10.86 1.53 9.60
CA PHE A 34 10.42 1.51 10.99
C PHE A 34 10.98 0.33 11.78
N THR A 35 11.36 -0.78 11.14
CA THR A 35 11.97 -1.94 11.82
C THR A 35 13.27 -1.55 12.54
N PRO A 36 14.31 -1.02 11.86
CA PRO A 36 15.54 -0.58 12.54
C PRO A 36 15.33 0.65 13.45
N VAL A 37 14.31 1.50 13.18
CA VAL A 37 13.98 2.62 14.07
C VAL A 37 13.43 2.11 15.42
N LEU A 38 12.54 1.13 15.39
CA LEU A 38 12.01 0.49 16.60
C LEU A 38 13.12 -0.20 17.40
N GLU A 39 14.03 -0.91 16.70
CA GLU A 39 15.21 -1.52 17.33
C GLU A 39 16.11 -0.51 18.03
N ALA A 40 16.34 0.64 17.40
CA ALA A 40 17.20 1.69 17.97
C ALA A 40 16.52 2.42 19.13
N THR A 41 15.21 2.67 19.02
CA THR A 41 14.45 3.41 20.04
C THR A 41 14.11 2.57 21.26
N ARG A 42 14.09 1.23 21.13
CA ARG A 42 13.80 0.26 22.20
C ARG A 42 12.61 0.69 23.07
N PRO A 43 11.38 0.79 22.52
CA PRO A 43 10.24 1.31 23.25
C PRO A 43 10.02 0.59 24.59
N ARG A 44 9.94 1.34 25.70
CA ARG A 44 9.70 0.77 27.03
C ARG A 44 8.40 -0.02 27.12
N VAL A 45 7.39 0.40 26.36
CA VAL A 45 6.09 -0.26 26.25
C VAL A 45 5.81 -0.53 24.78
N MET A 46 5.47 -1.77 24.47
CA MET A 46 4.92 -2.18 23.17
C MET A 46 3.47 -2.61 23.38
N ALA A 47 2.59 -2.25 22.46
CA ALA A 47 1.18 -2.65 22.50
C ALA A 47 0.73 -3.12 21.11
N THR A 48 -0.08 -4.18 21.07
CA THR A 48 -0.66 -4.69 19.83
C THR A 48 -2.05 -5.30 20.05
N MET A 49 -2.79 -5.46 18.95
CA MET A 49 -4.02 -6.25 18.89
C MET A 49 -3.69 -7.67 18.38
N ALA A 50 -4.43 -8.67 18.85
CA ALA A 50 -4.27 -10.06 18.42
C ALA A 50 -5.60 -10.83 18.43
N ALA A 51 -5.62 -11.98 17.77
CA ALA A 51 -6.64 -13.00 18.00
C ALA A 51 -6.35 -13.72 19.33
N PRO A 52 -7.37 -14.24 20.05
CA PRO A 52 -7.19 -14.93 21.33
C PRO A 52 -6.21 -16.11 21.27
N PRO A 53 -5.64 -16.59 22.39
CA PRO A 53 -4.75 -17.74 22.39
C PRO A 53 -5.47 -19.01 21.90
N ASP A 54 -4.75 -19.88 21.21
CA ASP A 54 -5.20 -21.26 20.92
C ASP A 54 -4.98 -22.20 22.13
N GLU A 55 -5.25 -23.50 21.96
CA GLU A 55 -5.07 -24.51 23.00
C GLU A 55 -3.60 -24.69 23.46
N HIS A 56 -2.66 -24.15 22.69
CA HIS A 56 -1.23 -24.17 22.97
C HIS A 56 -0.70 -22.82 23.47
N GLY A 57 -1.58 -21.84 23.73
CA GLY A 57 -1.19 -20.53 24.27
C GLY A 57 -0.68 -19.55 23.22
N TRP A 58 -0.90 -19.78 21.92
CA TRP A 58 -0.46 -18.86 20.86
C TRP A 58 -1.57 -17.89 20.43
N CYS A 59 -1.31 -16.60 20.62
CA CYS A 59 -2.11 -15.51 20.07
C CYS A 59 -1.62 -15.19 18.65
N SER A 60 -2.52 -15.14 17.66
CA SER A 60 -2.17 -14.69 16.31
C SER A 60 -2.10 -13.17 16.26
N LEU A 61 -1.06 -12.61 15.63
CA LEU A 61 -0.92 -11.16 15.42
C LEU A 61 -1.94 -10.58 14.43
N SER A 62 -2.80 -11.43 13.86
CA SER A 62 -3.99 -11.06 13.11
C SER A 62 -3.65 -10.15 11.93
N LEU A 63 -4.32 -9.01 11.79
CA LEU A 63 -4.28 -8.19 10.59
C LEU A 63 -2.98 -7.41 10.37
N HIS A 64 -2.00 -7.44 11.28
CA HIS A 64 -0.83 -6.56 11.18
C HIS A 64 0.48 -7.22 11.65
N ALA A 65 1.37 -7.52 10.71
CA ALA A 65 2.77 -7.85 11.01
C ALA A 65 3.60 -6.55 11.06
N GLY A 66 3.60 -5.79 9.96
CA GLY A 66 4.30 -4.51 9.82
C GLY A 66 5.76 -4.57 10.26
N ALA A 67 6.25 -3.47 10.82
CA ALA A 67 7.61 -3.35 11.37
C ALA A 67 7.75 -3.89 12.81
N THR A 68 6.69 -4.48 13.37
CA THR A 68 6.57 -4.65 14.83
C THR A 68 6.86 -6.05 15.32
N VAL A 69 6.73 -7.10 14.50
CA VAL A 69 6.83 -8.51 14.95
C VAL A 69 8.09 -8.78 15.77
N GLY A 70 9.27 -8.46 15.22
CA GLY A 70 10.53 -8.66 15.92
C GLY A 70 10.65 -7.83 17.21
N GLU A 71 10.09 -6.63 17.23
CA GLU A 71 10.13 -5.74 18.40
C GLU A 71 9.17 -6.20 19.51
N LEU A 72 8.05 -6.82 19.16
CA LEU A 72 7.12 -7.44 20.11
C LEU A 72 7.82 -8.57 20.89
N HIS A 73 8.48 -9.50 20.18
CA HIS A 73 9.25 -10.57 20.83
C HIS A 73 10.40 -10.03 21.69
N ARG A 74 11.12 -9.00 21.21
CA ARG A 74 12.18 -8.35 21.99
C ARG A 74 11.65 -7.65 23.24
N ALA A 75 10.43 -7.12 23.21
CA ALA A 75 9.81 -6.52 24.38
C ALA A 75 9.40 -7.59 25.39
N GLY A 76 8.75 -8.67 24.95
CA GLY A 76 8.33 -9.77 25.82
C GLY A 76 9.47 -10.56 26.47
N ALA A 77 10.65 -10.58 25.84
CA ALA A 77 11.85 -11.23 26.38
C ALA A 77 12.69 -10.32 27.32
N ASP A 78 12.35 -9.04 27.44
CA ASP A 78 13.16 -8.04 28.17
C ASP A 78 12.43 -7.62 29.47
N PRO A 79 12.95 -7.98 30.66
CA PRO A 79 12.29 -7.67 31.94
C PRO A 79 12.25 -6.16 32.25
N ASP A 80 12.99 -5.34 31.50
CA ASP A 80 12.94 -3.89 31.54
C ASP A 80 11.96 -3.32 30.49
N ARG A 81 11.01 -4.09 29.99
CA ARG A 81 10.00 -3.62 29.03
C ARG A 81 8.63 -4.19 29.41
N VAL A 82 7.60 -3.71 28.72
CA VAL A 82 6.22 -4.16 28.93
C VAL A 82 5.59 -4.44 27.58
N LEU A 83 5.12 -5.66 27.38
CA LEU A 83 4.30 -6.07 26.25
C LEU A 83 2.84 -6.18 26.66
N ILE A 84 2.01 -5.32 26.06
CA ILE A 84 0.56 -5.31 26.25
C ILE A 84 -0.09 -5.88 24.98
N VAL A 85 -0.93 -6.90 25.14
CA VAL A 85 -1.68 -7.49 24.02
C VAL A 85 -3.17 -7.41 24.32
N GLU A 86 -3.92 -6.71 23.47
CA GLU A 86 -5.38 -6.71 23.49
C GLU A 86 -5.89 -7.80 22.52
N VAL A 87 -6.62 -8.78 23.04
CA VAL A 87 -7.20 -9.87 22.25
C VAL A 87 -8.70 -9.69 22.10
N SER A 88 -9.21 -9.95 20.89
CA SER A 88 -10.65 -9.95 20.60
C SER A 88 -10.98 -11.11 19.66
N PRO A 89 -12.06 -11.88 19.94
CA PRO A 89 -12.49 -12.96 19.05
C PRO A 89 -12.99 -12.46 17.68
N ALA A 90 -13.20 -11.14 17.52
CA ALA A 90 -13.55 -10.56 16.22
C ALA A 90 -12.35 -10.32 15.30
N PHE A 91 -11.12 -10.44 15.82
CA PHE A 91 -9.91 -10.35 15.01
C PHE A 91 -9.54 -11.73 14.47
N PRO A 92 -9.30 -11.87 13.16
CA PRO A 92 -9.05 -13.17 12.55
C PRO A 92 -7.72 -13.76 13.00
N ARG A 93 -7.67 -15.09 13.10
CA ARG A 93 -6.43 -15.85 13.22
C ARG A 93 -5.79 -15.99 11.85
N THR A 94 -4.71 -15.25 11.61
CA THR A 94 -3.92 -15.29 10.38
C THR A 94 -2.55 -15.91 10.68
N PHE A 95 -1.83 -16.28 9.62
CA PHE A 95 -0.60 -17.05 9.74
C PHE A 95 0.58 -16.36 9.06
N GLY A 96 1.76 -16.58 9.62
CA GLY A 96 3.03 -16.26 8.97
C GLY A 96 3.57 -17.48 8.23
N LEU A 97 4.78 -17.36 7.68
CA LEU A 97 5.43 -18.46 6.98
C LEU A 97 6.38 -19.18 7.94
N GLU A 98 5.88 -20.24 8.58
CA GLU A 98 6.60 -20.99 9.60
C GLU A 98 7.65 -21.95 9.00
N PRO A 99 8.78 -22.17 9.69
CA PRO A 99 9.18 -21.57 10.97
C PRO A 99 9.89 -20.20 10.85
N GLU A 100 10.20 -19.73 9.64
CA GLU A 100 11.09 -18.58 9.44
C GLU A 100 10.48 -17.25 9.87
N PHE A 101 9.17 -17.09 9.66
CA PHE A 101 8.44 -15.85 9.90
C PHE A 101 7.16 -16.14 10.71
N PRO A 102 7.27 -16.42 12.01
CA PRO A 102 6.10 -16.60 12.86
C PRO A 102 5.29 -15.32 12.95
N HIS A 103 3.96 -15.46 12.96
CA HIS A 103 3.01 -14.33 13.06
C HIS A 103 2.13 -14.47 14.30
N ARG A 104 2.78 -14.69 15.44
CA ARG A 104 2.13 -15.05 16.71
C ARG A 104 2.99 -14.71 17.91
N LEU A 105 2.36 -14.56 19.06
CA LEU A 105 2.99 -14.39 20.38
C LEU A 105 2.50 -15.48 21.33
N HIS A 106 3.39 -16.04 22.15
CA HIS A 106 2.97 -16.96 23.21
C HIS A 106 2.55 -16.18 24.45
N LEU A 107 1.63 -16.73 25.24
CA LEU A 107 1.21 -16.12 26.52
C LEU A 107 2.38 -15.86 27.49
N ASP A 108 3.44 -16.67 27.43
CA ASP A 108 4.63 -16.49 28.27
C ASP A 108 5.44 -15.22 27.93
N GLU A 109 5.21 -14.62 26.76
CA GLU A 109 5.87 -13.38 26.35
C GLU A 109 5.08 -12.12 26.75
N ILE A 110 3.82 -12.28 27.20
CA ILE A 110 2.87 -11.18 27.36
C ILE A 110 2.77 -10.76 28.83
N ASP A 111 3.13 -9.52 29.15
CA ASP A 111 3.02 -8.98 30.51
C ASP A 111 1.59 -8.62 30.89
N VAL A 112 0.81 -8.08 29.94
CA VAL A 112 -0.58 -7.67 30.16
C VAL A 112 -1.44 -8.13 28.99
N LEU A 113 -2.34 -9.07 29.26
CA LEU A 113 -3.38 -9.49 28.32
C LEU A 113 -4.70 -8.77 28.63
N ILE A 114 -5.28 -8.09 27.64
CA ILE A 114 -6.57 -7.40 27.74
C ILE A 114 -7.56 -8.14 26.83
N GLU A 115 -8.66 -8.63 27.38
CA GLU A 115 -9.75 -9.18 26.57
C GLU A 115 -10.72 -8.05 26.19
N SER A 116 -11.09 -7.97 24.91
CA SER A 116 -12.04 -6.96 24.42
C SER A 116 -13.02 -7.52 23.39
N ASP A 117 -14.07 -6.75 23.12
CA ASP A 117 -15.05 -6.97 22.06
C ASP A 117 -14.80 -6.04 20.86
N ARG A 118 -13.61 -5.43 20.77
CA ARG A 118 -13.27 -4.50 19.70
C ARG A 118 -13.34 -5.21 18.35
N LEU A 119 -13.92 -4.52 17.38
CA LEU A 119 -13.96 -4.96 15.99
C LEU A 119 -12.78 -4.37 15.20
N PRO A 120 -12.25 -5.10 14.20
CA PRO A 120 -11.38 -4.52 13.19
C PRO A 120 -12.03 -3.31 12.50
N ILE A 121 -11.21 -2.37 12.05
CA ILE A 121 -11.71 -1.18 11.33
C ILE A 121 -12.36 -1.64 10.01
N ASN A 122 -13.60 -1.22 9.77
CA ASN A 122 -14.23 -1.41 8.47
C ASN A 122 -13.69 -0.37 7.48
N LEU A 123 -12.91 -0.83 6.51
CA LEU A 123 -12.48 -0.05 5.35
C LEU A 123 -13.36 -0.46 4.16
N ALA A 124 -14.51 0.20 4.04
CA ALA A 124 -15.41 -0.04 2.93
C ALA A 124 -14.79 0.45 1.61
N ASP A 125 -15.01 -0.31 0.54
CA ASP A 125 -14.69 0.12 -0.82
C ASP A 125 -15.68 1.21 -1.25
N ASP A 126 -15.17 2.25 -1.91
CA ASP A 126 -16.01 3.21 -2.61
C ASP A 126 -16.64 2.56 -3.85
N GLU A 127 -17.83 3.00 -4.24
CA GLU A 127 -18.44 2.56 -5.49
C GLU A 127 -17.62 3.04 -6.69
N ALA A 128 -17.32 2.13 -7.61
CA ALA A 128 -16.56 2.41 -8.82
C ALA A 128 -17.32 3.40 -9.72
N GLY A 129 -16.67 4.52 -10.07
CA GLY A 129 -17.16 5.46 -11.07
C GLY A 129 -16.68 5.14 -12.49
N GLU A 130 -17.15 5.93 -13.47
CA GLU A 130 -16.70 5.83 -14.87
C GLU A 130 -15.19 6.06 -15.02
N VAL A 131 -14.63 6.97 -14.20
CA VAL A 131 -13.19 7.25 -14.15
C VAL A 131 -12.39 6.02 -13.72
N ASP A 132 -12.83 5.33 -12.67
CA ASP A 132 -12.14 4.14 -12.15
C ASP A 132 -12.18 2.99 -13.15
N LEU A 133 -13.33 2.79 -13.81
CA LEU A 133 -13.50 1.79 -14.86
C LEU A 133 -12.63 2.08 -16.09
N ALA A 134 -12.53 3.34 -16.50
CA ALA A 134 -11.66 3.74 -17.60
C ALA A 134 -10.18 3.45 -17.28
N ILE A 135 -9.73 3.86 -16.08
CA ILE A 135 -8.37 3.56 -15.59
C ILE A 135 -8.12 2.05 -15.55
N ALA A 136 -9.06 1.27 -15.02
CA ALA A 136 -8.93 -0.19 -14.97
C ALA A 136 -8.81 -0.81 -16.38
N GLY A 137 -9.54 -0.28 -17.36
CA GLY A 137 -9.43 -0.66 -18.76
C GLY A 137 -8.04 -0.42 -19.35
N PHE A 138 -7.38 0.68 -18.97
CA PHE A 138 -6.01 0.99 -19.39
C PHE A 138 -4.92 0.22 -18.62
N VAL A 139 -5.21 -0.20 -17.38
CA VAL A 139 -4.31 -1.05 -16.58
C VAL A 139 -4.30 -2.49 -17.10
N ARG A 140 -5.46 -3.02 -17.51
CA ARG A 140 -5.63 -4.44 -17.89
C ARG A 140 -4.56 -4.98 -18.87
N PRO A 141 -4.13 -4.27 -19.93
CA PRO A 141 -3.12 -4.77 -20.85
C PRO A 141 -1.74 -5.04 -20.24
N PHE A 142 -1.43 -4.49 -19.06
CA PHE A 142 -0.17 -4.74 -18.34
C PHE A 142 -0.21 -6.00 -17.46
N ILE A 143 -1.39 -6.59 -17.27
CA ILE A 143 -1.59 -7.74 -16.40
C ILE A 143 -1.81 -8.98 -17.27
N HIS A 144 -0.92 -9.94 -17.13
CA HIS A 144 -0.92 -11.18 -17.90
C HIS A 144 -1.22 -12.37 -16.99
N ASP A 145 -1.58 -13.51 -17.58
CA ASP A 145 -1.72 -14.75 -16.83
C ASP A 145 -0.40 -15.08 -16.13
N GLY A 146 -0.46 -15.38 -14.82
CA GLY A 146 0.73 -15.61 -14.02
C GLY A 146 1.38 -14.35 -13.42
N SER A 147 0.90 -13.14 -13.73
CA SER A 147 1.43 -11.91 -13.12
C SER A 147 1.33 -11.95 -11.59
N THR A 148 2.35 -11.43 -10.91
CA THR A 148 2.32 -11.21 -9.46
C THR A 148 1.86 -9.79 -9.17
N LEU A 149 0.83 -9.64 -8.36
CA LEU A 149 0.14 -8.36 -8.17
C LEU A 149 0.46 -7.75 -6.80
N GLN A 150 0.76 -6.45 -6.82
CA GLN A 150 0.57 -5.55 -5.68
C GLN A 150 -0.50 -4.52 -6.02
N THR A 151 -1.41 -4.29 -5.08
CA THR A 151 -2.46 -3.29 -5.21
C THR A 151 -2.48 -2.37 -3.99
N GLY A 152 -2.62 -1.06 -4.22
CA GLY A 152 -2.92 -0.11 -3.15
C GLY A 152 -4.36 -0.20 -2.64
N ILE A 153 -4.82 0.87 -1.99
CA ILE A 153 -6.20 1.03 -1.51
C ILE A 153 -7.00 2.04 -2.33
N GLY A 154 -8.33 1.96 -2.23
CA GLY A 154 -9.27 2.92 -2.80
C GLY A 154 -9.99 2.39 -4.05
N ALA A 155 -10.85 3.23 -4.61
CA ALA A 155 -11.75 2.87 -5.72
C ALA A 155 -11.01 2.26 -6.92
N ILE A 156 -9.87 2.84 -7.34
CA ILE A 156 -9.12 2.38 -8.52
C ILE A 156 -8.57 0.95 -8.32
N PRO A 157 -7.74 0.64 -7.29
CA PRO A 157 -7.28 -0.72 -7.04
C PRO A 157 -8.42 -1.74 -6.89
N SER A 158 -9.48 -1.39 -6.16
CA SER A 158 -10.64 -2.27 -5.96
C SER A 158 -11.38 -2.54 -7.27
N THR A 159 -11.50 -1.54 -8.14
CA THR A 159 -12.09 -1.69 -9.49
C THR A 159 -11.24 -2.59 -10.38
N ILE A 160 -9.91 -2.42 -10.36
CA ILE A 160 -9.00 -3.29 -11.12
C ILE A 160 -9.13 -4.74 -10.66
N ALA A 161 -9.12 -5.00 -9.34
CA ALA A 161 -9.30 -6.34 -8.80
C ALA A 161 -10.63 -6.97 -9.22
N LYS A 162 -11.73 -6.20 -9.21
CA LYS A 162 -13.04 -6.64 -9.69
C LYS A 162 -13.03 -7.00 -11.18
N VAL A 163 -12.48 -6.13 -12.02
CA VAL A 163 -12.38 -6.37 -13.47
C VAL A 163 -11.56 -7.62 -13.76
N LEU A 164 -10.46 -7.85 -13.03
CA LEU A 164 -9.64 -9.05 -13.16
C LEU A 164 -10.40 -10.31 -12.71
N ALA A 165 -11.16 -10.23 -11.62
CA ALA A 165 -11.97 -11.34 -11.10
C ALA A 165 -13.04 -11.79 -12.11
N GLU A 166 -13.63 -10.85 -12.84
CA GLU A 166 -14.65 -11.10 -13.88
C GLU A 166 -14.06 -11.44 -15.25
N SER A 167 -12.75 -11.28 -15.45
CA SER A 167 -12.08 -11.53 -16.73
C SER A 167 -11.71 -13.00 -16.96
N ASP A 168 -11.28 -13.35 -18.17
CA ASP A 168 -10.82 -14.71 -18.50
C ASP A 168 -9.43 -15.06 -17.92
N GLY A 169 -8.61 -14.06 -17.59
CA GLY A 169 -7.23 -14.27 -17.13
C GLY A 169 -7.15 -14.86 -15.72
N GLY A 170 -5.97 -15.33 -15.30
CA GLY A 170 -5.78 -15.97 -14.00
C GLY A 170 -4.34 -16.42 -13.71
N ASP A 171 -4.21 -17.46 -12.90
CA ASP A 171 -2.92 -17.94 -12.35
C ASP A 171 -2.12 -16.85 -11.60
N TYR A 172 -2.80 -15.81 -11.11
CA TYR A 172 -2.13 -14.66 -10.51
C TYR A 172 -1.40 -15.04 -9.21
N GLY A 173 -0.31 -14.33 -8.96
CA GLY A 173 0.34 -14.25 -7.65
C GLY A 173 -0.06 -13.00 -6.90
N ILE A 174 0.08 -13.01 -5.58
CA ILE A 174 -0.06 -11.81 -4.74
C ILE A 174 1.17 -11.65 -3.87
N HIS A 175 1.81 -10.48 -3.98
CA HIS A 175 2.86 -9.99 -3.10
C HIS A 175 2.61 -8.50 -2.88
N SER A 176 1.88 -8.14 -1.82
CA SER A 176 1.32 -6.80 -1.66
C SER A 176 1.54 -6.28 -0.24
N GLU A 177 1.93 -5.01 -0.07
CA GLU A 177 2.04 -4.40 1.27
C GLU A 177 0.78 -4.65 2.11
N MET A 178 -0.38 -4.30 1.53
CA MET A 178 -1.69 -4.49 2.15
C MET A 178 -2.52 -5.52 1.39
N PHE A 179 -3.17 -6.43 2.12
CA PHE A 179 -4.19 -7.32 1.58
C PHE A 179 -5.59 -6.72 1.76
N THR A 180 -6.32 -6.54 0.66
CA THR A 180 -7.59 -5.81 0.61
C THR A 180 -8.77 -6.70 0.24
N THR A 181 -9.99 -6.18 0.37
CA THR A 181 -11.23 -6.83 -0.07
C THR A 181 -11.17 -7.24 -1.55
N GLY A 182 -10.57 -6.39 -2.40
CA GLY A 182 -10.38 -6.70 -3.82
C GLY A 182 -9.53 -7.96 -4.05
N LEU A 183 -8.44 -8.12 -3.29
CA LEU A 183 -7.58 -9.30 -3.38
C LEU A 183 -8.29 -10.57 -2.87
N MET A 184 -9.16 -10.46 -1.85
CA MET A 184 -10.05 -11.55 -1.46
C MET A 184 -10.99 -11.95 -2.60
N HIS A 185 -11.61 -10.99 -3.29
CA HIS A 185 -12.52 -11.30 -4.41
C HIS A 185 -11.81 -12.03 -5.55
N LEU A 186 -10.56 -11.67 -5.84
CA LEU A 186 -9.74 -12.40 -6.81
C LEU A 186 -9.48 -13.85 -6.39
N HIS A 187 -9.20 -14.09 -5.11
CA HIS A 187 -9.11 -15.45 -4.55
C HIS A 187 -10.43 -16.22 -4.70
N LYS A 188 -11.55 -15.62 -4.27
CA LYS A 188 -12.88 -16.25 -4.34
C LYS A 188 -13.31 -16.56 -5.78
N ALA A 189 -12.87 -15.76 -6.75
CA ALA A 189 -13.08 -15.99 -8.18
C ALA A 189 -12.16 -17.07 -8.79
N GLY A 190 -11.27 -17.69 -7.99
CA GLY A 190 -10.35 -18.73 -8.45
C GLY A 190 -9.24 -18.22 -9.35
N LYS A 191 -8.93 -16.91 -9.29
CA LYS A 191 -7.93 -16.28 -10.17
C LYS A 191 -6.52 -16.30 -9.61
N VAL A 192 -6.36 -16.56 -8.32
CA VAL A 192 -5.07 -16.54 -7.62
C VAL A 192 -4.63 -17.97 -7.34
N THR A 193 -3.44 -18.33 -7.82
CA THR A 193 -2.82 -19.63 -7.55
C THR A 193 -1.48 -19.49 -6.83
N ASN A 194 -0.82 -18.33 -6.95
CA ASN A 194 0.54 -18.09 -6.46
C ASN A 194 1.58 -19.12 -6.98
N ALA A 195 1.27 -19.84 -8.05
CA ALA A 195 2.08 -20.98 -8.53
C ALA A 195 3.27 -20.55 -9.40
N ARG A 196 3.31 -19.29 -9.83
CA ARG A 196 4.35 -18.73 -10.71
C ARG A 196 4.98 -17.47 -10.13
N LYS A 197 4.96 -17.34 -8.80
CA LYS A 197 5.51 -16.15 -8.14
C LYS A 197 7.04 -16.15 -8.17
N GLY A 198 7.72 -17.28 -8.30
CA GLY A 198 9.18 -17.38 -8.18
C GLY A 198 9.68 -17.34 -6.73
N ILE A 199 9.01 -16.60 -5.83
CA ILE A 199 9.23 -16.64 -4.38
C ILE A 199 7.91 -16.77 -3.61
N PHE A 200 7.97 -17.38 -2.42
CA PHE A 200 6.81 -17.63 -1.57
C PHE A 200 5.65 -18.30 -2.34
N GLU A 201 5.99 -19.27 -3.19
CA GLU A 201 5.03 -19.96 -4.06
C GLU A 201 3.95 -20.66 -3.23
N GLY A 202 2.73 -20.68 -3.79
CA GLY A 202 1.55 -21.22 -3.13
C GLY A 202 0.90 -20.26 -2.14
N PHE A 203 1.56 -19.17 -1.74
CA PHE A 203 1.02 -18.21 -0.77
C PHE A 203 0.90 -16.80 -1.32
N SER A 204 -0.22 -16.15 -0.97
CA SER A 204 -0.36 -14.71 -1.10
C SER A 204 0.34 -14.05 0.08
N VAL A 205 1.31 -13.18 -0.20
CA VAL A 205 2.16 -12.57 0.82
C VAL A 205 1.72 -11.13 1.06
N THR A 206 1.62 -10.76 2.34
CA THR A 206 1.30 -9.40 2.77
C THR A 206 1.95 -9.05 4.09
N THR A 207 1.98 -7.76 4.47
CA THR A 207 2.44 -7.36 5.81
C THR A 207 1.32 -6.84 6.71
N PHE A 208 0.18 -6.42 6.14
CA PHE A 208 -1.04 -6.19 6.90
C PHE A 208 -2.29 -6.27 6.01
N ALA A 209 -3.48 -6.28 6.61
CA ALA A 209 -4.74 -6.35 5.88
C ALA A 209 -5.76 -5.33 6.40
N ALA A 210 -6.53 -4.76 5.48
CA ALA A 210 -7.64 -3.87 5.78
C ALA A 210 -8.70 -3.95 4.69
N GLY A 211 -9.97 -3.96 5.09
CA GLY A 211 -11.10 -4.08 4.18
C GLY A 211 -12.43 -4.16 4.93
N THR A 212 -13.39 -4.86 4.33
CA THR A 212 -14.72 -5.06 4.91
C THR A 212 -14.72 -6.20 5.95
N PRO A 213 -15.74 -6.32 6.80
CA PRO A 213 -15.90 -7.46 7.71
C PRO A 213 -15.82 -8.82 7.01
N GLU A 214 -16.31 -8.92 5.77
CA GLU A 214 -16.24 -10.16 4.97
C GLU A 214 -14.79 -10.60 4.71
N LEU A 215 -13.86 -9.65 4.50
CA LEU A 215 -12.44 -9.95 4.37
C LEU A 215 -11.91 -10.59 5.65
N TYR A 216 -12.28 -10.06 6.80
CA TYR A 216 -11.78 -10.54 8.09
C TYR A 216 -12.32 -11.94 8.41
N GLU A 217 -13.60 -12.18 8.14
CA GLU A 217 -14.20 -13.53 8.22
C GLU A 217 -13.51 -14.52 7.26
N TRP A 218 -13.16 -14.09 6.05
CA TRP A 218 -12.48 -14.94 5.07
C TRP A 218 -11.00 -15.21 5.41
N LEU A 219 -10.34 -14.29 6.11
CA LEU A 219 -8.95 -14.45 6.55
C LEU A 219 -8.83 -15.37 7.78
N ASP A 220 -9.87 -15.48 8.59
CA ASP A 220 -9.85 -16.29 9.82
C ASP A 220 -9.60 -17.77 9.52
N GLY A 221 -8.46 -18.29 9.98
CA GLY A 221 -8.04 -19.67 9.73
C GLY A 221 -7.64 -19.96 8.28
N ASN A 222 -7.53 -18.96 7.42
CA ASN A 222 -7.21 -19.14 6.01
C ASN A 222 -5.71 -19.27 5.78
N ASP A 223 -5.31 -20.45 5.31
CA ASP A 223 -3.91 -20.81 5.15
C ASP A 223 -3.30 -20.45 3.77
N LEU A 224 -4.05 -19.74 2.92
CA LEU A 224 -3.57 -19.27 1.62
C LEU A 224 -2.84 -17.93 1.68
N VAL A 225 -3.02 -17.18 2.78
CA VAL A 225 -2.43 -15.86 2.99
C VAL A 225 -1.38 -15.94 4.09
N ARG A 226 -0.24 -15.29 3.86
CA ARG A 226 0.90 -15.24 4.79
C ARG A 226 1.27 -13.81 5.12
N PHE A 227 1.21 -13.50 6.41
CA PHE A 227 1.60 -12.21 6.97
C PHE A 227 3.08 -12.27 7.34
N LEU A 228 3.90 -11.49 6.65
CA LEU A 228 5.34 -11.40 6.86
C LEU A 228 5.71 -10.00 7.37
N PRO A 229 6.83 -9.86 8.11
CA PRO A 229 7.35 -8.56 8.49
C PRO A 229 7.57 -7.66 7.26
N VAL A 230 7.36 -6.36 7.43
CA VAL A 230 7.42 -5.39 6.32
C VAL A 230 8.80 -5.35 5.67
N GLU A 231 9.89 -5.59 6.41
CA GLU A 231 11.24 -5.67 5.86
C GLU A 231 11.44 -6.85 4.91
N GLN A 232 10.52 -7.81 4.86
CA GLN A 232 10.47 -8.87 3.84
C GLN A 232 9.56 -8.48 2.68
N VAL A 233 8.34 -8.05 2.98
CA VAL A 233 7.32 -7.75 1.96
C VAL A 233 7.71 -6.55 1.10
N ASN A 234 8.28 -5.51 1.72
CA ASN A 234 8.66 -4.27 1.06
C ASN A 234 10.15 -4.21 0.69
N ALA A 235 10.90 -5.31 0.83
CA ALA A 235 12.30 -5.31 0.37
C ALA A 235 12.34 -5.28 -1.17
N PRO A 236 12.92 -4.24 -1.81
CA PRO A 236 13.04 -4.19 -3.26
C PRO A 236 13.71 -5.45 -3.84
N GLU A 237 14.69 -6.01 -3.13
CA GLU A 237 15.41 -7.22 -3.54
C GLU A 237 14.56 -8.49 -3.50
N LEU A 238 13.43 -8.49 -2.77
CA LEU A 238 12.46 -9.58 -2.74
C LEU A 238 11.29 -9.29 -3.69
N ILE A 239 10.83 -8.04 -3.78
CA ILE A 239 9.84 -7.62 -4.78
C ILE A 239 10.34 -8.00 -6.18
N ALA A 240 11.61 -7.68 -6.51
CA ALA A 240 12.23 -7.96 -7.81
C ALA A 240 12.42 -9.45 -8.14
N ARG A 241 12.23 -10.35 -7.17
CA ARG A 241 12.28 -11.80 -7.39
C ARG A 241 10.92 -12.40 -7.73
N ASN A 242 9.86 -11.61 -7.61
CA ASN A 242 8.56 -12.05 -8.09
C ASN A 242 8.55 -12.02 -9.62
N GLU A 243 8.02 -13.06 -10.26
CA GLU A 243 7.91 -13.08 -11.72
C GLU A 243 6.74 -12.21 -12.20
N SER A 244 6.98 -11.43 -13.26
CA SER A 244 5.99 -10.55 -13.89
C SER A 244 5.26 -9.69 -12.86
N MET A 245 6.05 -8.98 -12.05
CA MET A 245 5.57 -8.17 -10.95
C MET A 245 4.88 -6.91 -11.49
N VAL A 246 3.59 -6.75 -11.19
CA VAL A 246 2.80 -5.57 -11.55
C VAL A 246 2.35 -4.86 -10.29
N THR A 247 2.80 -3.63 -10.11
CA THR A 247 2.47 -2.79 -8.95
C THR A 247 1.53 -1.68 -9.35
N ILE A 248 0.48 -1.46 -8.54
CA ILE A 248 -0.58 -0.49 -8.82
C ILE A 248 -0.67 0.46 -7.63
N ASN A 249 -0.21 1.68 -7.85
CA ASN A 249 -0.09 2.71 -6.82
C ASN A 249 -0.86 3.98 -7.19
N GLY A 250 -1.42 4.66 -6.20
CA GLY A 250 -2.14 5.93 -6.39
C GLY A 250 -1.25 7.15 -6.12
N ALA A 251 -1.54 8.28 -6.77
CA ALA A 251 -0.84 9.54 -6.53
C ALA A 251 -1.80 10.73 -6.37
N LEU A 252 -1.32 11.80 -5.72
CA LEU A 252 -2.04 13.07 -5.57
C LEU A 252 -1.79 13.99 -6.76
N CYS A 253 -0.55 14.06 -7.25
CA CYS A 253 -0.22 14.76 -8.50
C CYS A 253 1.09 14.29 -9.12
N VAL A 254 1.25 14.59 -10.41
CA VAL A 254 2.46 14.33 -11.22
C VAL A 254 2.77 15.57 -12.06
N ASP A 255 4.04 15.99 -12.11
CA ASP A 255 4.47 17.07 -13.01
C ASP A 255 4.96 16.56 -14.38
N LEU A 256 5.18 17.46 -15.34
CA LEU A 256 5.65 17.09 -16.68
C LEU A 256 7.08 16.53 -16.73
N TYR A 257 7.86 16.66 -15.65
CA TYR A 257 9.14 15.96 -15.52
C TYR A 257 8.98 14.51 -15.05
N GLY A 258 7.79 14.13 -14.59
CA GLY A 258 7.45 12.83 -14.03
C GLY A 258 7.72 12.72 -12.53
N GLN A 259 7.85 13.83 -11.80
CA GLN A 259 7.96 13.80 -10.34
C GLN A 259 6.57 13.60 -9.73
N VAL A 260 6.47 12.77 -8.70
CA VAL A 260 5.19 12.36 -8.12
C VAL A 260 5.09 12.82 -6.68
N VAL A 261 3.92 13.35 -6.32
CA VAL A 261 3.52 13.58 -4.93
C VAL A 261 2.36 12.65 -4.61
N ALA A 262 2.48 11.86 -3.55
CA ALA A 262 1.48 10.88 -3.13
C ALA A 262 0.99 11.08 -1.69
N ASP A 263 1.74 11.79 -0.84
CA ASP A 263 1.45 11.85 0.60
C ASP A 263 1.25 13.25 1.20
N THR A 264 1.50 14.31 0.42
CA THR A 264 1.36 15.71 0.89
C THR A 264 0.46 16.55 -0.01
N ILE A 265 -0.24 17.52 0.59
CA ILE A 265 -1.04 18.53 -0.12
C ILE A 265 -0.58 19.91 0.36
N ALA A 266 -0.13 20.75 -0.58
CA ALA A 266 0.40 22.08 -0.28
C ALA A 266 1.48 22.05 0.83
N GLY A 267 2.39 21.07 0.77
CA GLY A 267 3.47 20.87 1.74
C GLY A 267 3.02 20.39 3.13
N ARG A 268 1.73 20.09 3.33
CA ARG A 268 1.19 19.54 4.58
C ARG A 268 0.98 18.04 4.44
N GLN A 269 1.35 17.29 5.49
CA GLN A 269 1.15 15.84 5.51
C GLN A 269 -0.33 15.49 5.36
N PHE A 270 -0.64 14.64 4.39
CA PHE A 270 -1.99 14.13 4.17
C PHE A 270 -2.09 12.64 4.53
N SER A 271 -1.11 11.84 4.10
CA SER A 271 -1.01 10.39 4.40
C SER A 271 0.38 10.03 4.92
N GLY A 272 1.08 9.09 4.32
CA GLY A 272 2.48 8.77 4.58
C GLY A 272 3.07 8.07 3.37
N ILE A 273 4.40 8.01 3.31
CA ILE A 273 5.13 7.36 2.22
C ILE A 273 4.75 5.87 2.12
N GLY A 274 4.64 5.18 3.27
CA GLY A 274 4.35 3.75 3.29
C GLY A 274 5.41 2.96 2.50
N GLY A 275 4.98 1.99 1.72
CA GLY A 275 5.80 1.27 0.74
C GLY A 275 5.70 1.80 -0.69
N HIS A 276 5.21 3.03 -0.89
CA HIS A 276 4.96 3.56 -2.22
C HIS A 276 6.23 3.54 -3.10
N GLU A 277 7.37 4.01 -2.57
CA GLU A 277 8.65 3.96 -3.29
C GLU A 277 9.19 2.53 -3.38
N ASP A 278 9.03 1.70 -2.34
CA ASP A 278 9.47 0.30 -2.33
C ASP A 278 8.82 -0.51 -3.47
N PHE A 279 7.52 -0.32 -3.73
CA PHE A 279 6.80 -1.00 -4.80
C PHE A 279 6.87 -0.29 -6.16
N ILE A 280 7.34 0.96 -6.22
CA ILE A 280 7.62 1.61 -7.50
C ILE A 280 9.01 1.24 -8.01
N GLY A 281 10.02 1.25 -7.15
CA GLY A 281 11.39 0.90 -7.50
C GLY A 281 11.73 -0.59 -7.33
N GLY A 282 10.83 -1.37 -6.72
CA GLY A 282 11.04 -2.78 -6.40
C GLY A 282 10.77 -3.81 -7.50
N PRO A 283 9.91 -3.60 -8.51
CA PRO A 283 9.73 -4.58 -9.59
C PRO A 283 11.05 -4.93 -10.28
N GLY A 284 11.09 -6.13 -10.88
CA GLY A 284 12.27 -6.62 -11.58
C GLY A 284 12.62 -5.82 -12.84
N LEU A 285 13.60 -6.32 -13.58
CA LEU A 285 14.09 -5.68 -14.82
C LEU A 285 13.56 -6.38 -16.08
N ASP A 286 12.62 -7.31 -15.97
CA ASP A 286 11.95 -7.87 -17.12
C ASP A 286 10.98 -6.84 -17.72
N ILE A 287 10.71 -6.93 -19.02
CA ILE A 287 9.76 -6.03 -19.68
C ILE A 287 8.32 -6.26 -19.20
N THR A 288 8.03 -7.43 -18.62
CA THR A 288 6.74 -7.75 -18.00
C THR A 288 6.62 -7.24 -16.57
N ASP A 289 7.72 -6.79 -15.95
CA ASP A 289 7.69 -6.13 -14.64
C ASP A 289 7.28 -4.68 -14.81
N ARG A 290 6.13 -4.29 -14.27
CA ARG A 290 5.51 -2.97 -14.50
C ARG A 290 5.16 -2.27 -13.21
N SER A 291 5.40 -0.96 -13.19
CA SER A 291 5.06 -0.08 -12.07
C SER A 291 4.08 1.00 -12.54
N LEU A 292 2.83 0.88 -12.11
CA LEU A 292 1.71 1.67 -12.61
C LEU A 292 1.26 2.68 -11.57
N ILE A 293 1.40 3.96 -11.89
CA ILE A 293 0.84 5.06 -11.11
C ILE A 293 -0.51 5.43 -11.70
N CYS A 294 -1.58 5.16 -10.97
CA CYS A 294 -2.95 5.39 -11.41
C CYS A 294 -3.57 6.54 -10.62
N LEU A 295 -4.12 7.53 -11.32
CA LEU A 295 -4.80 8.66 -10.71
C LEU A 295 -5.87 9.23 -11.65
N PRO A 296 -6.99 9.73 -11.12
CA PRO A 296 -7.87 10.60 -11.90
C PRO A 296 -7.07 11.79 -12.41
N SER A 297 -7.31 12.24 -13.63
CA SER A 297 -6.64 13.43 -14.19
C SER A 297 -7.00 14.72 -13.44
N MET A 298 -8.13 14.70 -12.72
CA MET A 298 -8.69 15.82 -11.98
C MET A 298 -8.93 15.48 -10.50
N ALA A 299 -8.64 16.42 -9.59
CA ALA A 299 -9.04 16.32 -8.17
C ALA A 299 -10.43 16.92 -7.90
N GLY A 300 -11.08 17.48 -8.92
CA GLY A 300 -12.31 18.26 -8.81
C GLY A 300 -12.06 19.73 -9.17
N HIS A 301 -12.78 20.64 -8.50
CA HIS A 301 -12.63 22.08 -8.68
C HIS A 301 -12.17 22.73 -7.37
N VAL A 302 -11.26 23.71 -7.47
CA VAL A 302 -10.91 24.61 -6.37
C VAL A 302 -11.47 25.99 -6.72
N GLY A 303 -12.58 26.35 -6.08
CA GLY A 303 -13.39 27.48 -6.54
C GLY A 303 -13.99 27.18 -7.92
N ASP A 304 -13.81 28.10 -8.86
CA ASP A 304 -14.28 27.95 -10.25
C ASP A 304 -13.25 27.30 -11.18
N HIS A 305 -12.06 26.94 -10.67
CA HIS A 305 -10.98 26.41 -11.50
C HIS A 305 -10.86 24.88 -11.39
N PRO A 306 -10.77 24.18 -12.54
CA PRO A 306 -10.46 22.76 -12.55
C PRO A 306 -9.08 22.53 -11.91
N HIS A 307 -9.00 21.63 -10.93
CA HIS A 307 -7.75 21.28 -10.27
C HIS A 307 -7.17 19.99 -10.86
N SER A 308 -6.30 20.17 -11.86
CA SER A 308 -5.60 19.06 -12.52
C SER A 308 -4.62 18.35 -11.58
N ARG A 309 -4.54 17.03 -11.68
CA ARG A 309 -3.50 16.21 -11.04
C ARG A 309 -2.28 16.00 -11.92
N ILE A 310 -2.36 16.33 -13.21
CA ILE A 310 -1.18 16.49 -14.08
C ILE A 310 -0.88 17.97 -14.19
N VAL A 311 0.28 18.39 -13.70
CA VAL A 311 0.67 19.80 -13.62
C VAL A 311 1.91 20.09 -14.46
N ALA A 312 2.07 21.33 -14.92
CA ALA A 312 3.28 21.73 -15.66
C ALA A 312 4.54 21.54 -14.80
N GLU A 313 4.50 22.08 -13.58
CA GLU A 313 5.55 22.01 -12.57
C GLU A 313 4.90 21.83 -11.19
N LEU A 314 5.57 21.10 -10.29
CA LEU A 314 5.11 21.01 -8.91
C LEU A 314 5.14 22.40 -8.23
N PRO A 315 4.09 22.80 -7.50
CA PRO A 315 4.09 24.06 -6.75
C PRO A 315 5.30 24.16 -5.81
N ALA A 316 5.85 25.37 -5.63
CA ALA A 316 6.94 25.60 -4.69
C ALA A 316 6.61 25.08 -3.28
N GLY A 317 7.53 24.30 -2.70
CA GLY A 317 7.35 23.65 -1.40
C GLY A 317 6.63 22.30 -1.45
N SER A 318 6.33 21.78 -2.65
CA SER A 318 5.87 20.39 -2.82
C SER A 318 6.96 19.42 -2.36
N ILE A 319 6.54 18.34 -1.68
CA ILE A 319 7.41 17.28 -1.19
C ILE A 319 7.24 16.10 -2.14
N VAL A 320 8.28 15.80 -2.92
CA VAL A 320 8.28 14.68 -3.88
C VAL A 320 8.31 13.38 -3.10
N THR A 321 7.34 12.50 -3.37
CA THR A 321 7.31 11.14 -2.82
C THR A 321 8.10 10.20 -3.71
N THR A 322 7.88 10.24 -5.03
CA THR A 322 8.59 9.38 -5.99
C THR A 322 9.39 10.23 -6.97
N PRO A 323 10.73 10.05 -6.99
CA PRO A 323 11.58 10.77 -7.93
C PRO A 323 11.38 10.27 -9.37
N ARG A 324 11.44 11.19 -10.33
CA ARG A 324 11.11 10.93 -11.74
C ARG A 324 11.79 9.73 -12.39
N HIS A 325 12.99 9.35 -11.95
CA HIS A 325 13.77 8.29 -12.58
C HIS A 325 13.24 6.88 -12.27
N GLN A 326 12.37 6.74 -11.27
CA GLN A 326 11.73 5.47 -10.91
C GLN A 326 10.35 5.29 -11.56
N VAL A 327 9.76 6.34 -12.15
CA VAL A 327 8.42 6.26 -12.72
C VAL A 327 8.45 5.56 -14.07
N ASP A 328 7.71 4.44 -14.16
CA ASP A 328 7.48 3.66 -15.38
C ASP A 328 6.28 4.18 -16.17
N ALA A 329 5.04 4.00 -15.68
CA ALA A 329 3.84 4.45 -16.37
C ALA A 329 2.89 5.26 -15.47
N VAL A 330 2.26 6.28 -16.05
CA VAL A 330 1.19 7.06 -15.41
C VAL A 330 -0.10 6.84 -16.19
N ILE A 331 -1.17 6.48 -15.50
CA ILE A 331 -2.46 6.11 -16.10
C ILE A 331 -3.57 6.99 -15.52
N THR A 332 -4.35 7.58 -16.41
CA THR A 332 -5.57 8.32 -16.10
C THR A 332 -6.75 7.74 -16.87
N GLU A 333 -7.95 8.28 -16.66
CA GLU A 333 -9.15 7.97 -17.44
C GLU A 333 -9.03 8.34 -18.93
N TYR A 334 -7.96 9.02 -19.34
CA TYR A 334 -7.71 9.40 -20.74
C TYR A 334 -6.65 8.56 -21.45
N GLY A 335 -5.94 7.68 -20.74
CA GLY A 335 -4.99 6.76 -21.34
C GLY A 335 -3.75 6.51 -20.51
N VAL A 336 -2.70 6.03 -21.19
CA VAL A 336 -1.43 5.65 -20.57
C VAL A 336 -0.30 6.53 -21.08
N ALA A 337 0.40 7.17 -20.16
CA ALA A 337 1.69 7.80 -20.39
C ALA A 337 2.80 6.85 -19.94
N ASP A 338 3.24 5.98 -20.84
CA ASP A 338 4.47 5.18 -20.65
C ASP A 338 5.67 6.14 -20.70
N LEU A 339 6.48 6.18 -19.64
CA LEU A 339 7.62 7.10 -19.48
C LEU A 339 8.98 6.41 -19.66
N SER A 340 8.98 5.09 -19.87
CA SER A 340 10.18 4.27 -19.95
C SER A 340 10.97 4.58 -21.23
N GLY A 341 12.27 4.82 -21.10
CA GLY A 341 13.17 5.14 -22.21
C GLY A 341 12.93 6.50 -22.90
N LYS A 342 12.05 7.35 -22.38
CA LYS A 342 11.70 8.64 -22.98
C LYS A 342 12.59 9.78 -22.51
N THR A 343 12.85 10.75 -23.40
CA THR A 343 13.49 12.02 -23.04
C THR A 343 12.57 12.86 -22.15
N VAL A 344 13.09 13.90 -21.49
CA VAL A 344 12.27 14.81 -20.67
C VAL A 344 11.11 15.39 -21.50
N ARG A 345 11.38 15.81 -22.74
CA ARG A 345 10.35 16.34 -23.65
C ARG A 345 9.30 15.28 -24.01
N ASP A 346 9.73 14.06 -24.33
CA ASP A 346 8.79 12.99 -24.72
C ASP A 346 7.95 12.50 -23.54
N ARG A 347 8.52 12.52 -22.32
CA ARG A 347 7.77 12.29 -21.06
C ARG A 347 6.72 13.37 -20.86
N ALA A 348 7.10 14.65 -20.99
CA ALA A 348 6.18 15.77 -20.85
C ALA A 348 5.02 15.67 -21.85
N ARG A 349 5.29 15.36 -23.11
CA ARG A 349 4.23 15.13 -24.13
C ARG A 349 3.32 13.96 -23.77
N ALA A 350 3.88 12.84 -23.30
CA ALA A 350 3.11 11.67 -22.89
C ALA A 350 2.17 12.00 -21.72
N LEU A 351 2.70 12.65 -20.67
CA LEU A 351 1.92 13.07 -19.50
C LEU A 351 0.83 14.08 -19.86
N ALA A 352 1.17 15.09 -20.67
CA ALA A 352 0.17 16.04 -21.15
C ALA A 352 -0.94 15.35 -21.95
N SER A 353 -0.62 14.34 -22.77
CA SER A 353 -1.61 13.64 -23.60
C SER A 353 -2.68 12.87 -22.79
N VAL A 354 -2.36 12.49 -21.56
CA VAL A 354 -3.29 11.80 -20.63
C VAL A 354 -3.89 12.75 -19.58
N ALA A 355 -3.66 14.05 -19.69
CA ALA A 355 -4.33 15.05 -18.87
C ALA A 355 -5.77 15.30 -19.32
N HIS A 356 -6.58 15.91 -18.44
CA HIS A 356 -7.94 16.32 -18.76
C HIS A 356 -7.97 17.26 -19.99
N PRO A 357 -8.93 17.11 -20.92
CA PRO A 357 -9.04 17.96 -22.11
C PRO A 357 -8.97 19.47 -21.82
N ASP A 358 -9.57 19.92 -20.71
CA ASP A 358 -9.60 21.34 -20.32
C ASP A 358 -8.22 21.97 -20.08
N VAL A 359 -7.20 21.18 -19.73
CA VAL A 359 -5.83 21.67 -19.45
C VAL A 359 -4.78 21.10 -20.42
N ARG A 360 -5.18 20.19 -21.31
CA ARG A 360 -4.27 19.42 -22.16
C ARG A 360 -3.46 20.30 -23.10
N ASP A 361 -4.09 21.26 -23.76
CA ASP A 361 -3.41 22.13 -24.73
C ASP A 361 -2.36 23.02 -24.05
N GLU A 362 -2.65 23.52 -22.85
CA GLU A 362 -1.70 24.29 -22.04
C GLU A 362 -0.50 23.43 -21.64
N LEU A 363 -0.74 22.21 -21.16
CA LEU A 363 0.31 21.27 -20.77
C LEU A 363 1.16 20.82 -21.97
N LEU A 364 0.55 20.62 -23.15
CA LEU A 364 1.29 20.32 -24.37
C LEU A 364 2.20 21.49 -24.78
N ALA A 365 1.70 22.73 -24.69
CA ALA A 365 2.53 23.91 -24.96
C ALA A 365 3.69 24.04 -23.96
N ALA A 366 3.45 23.76 -22.67
CA ALA A 366 4.49 23.72 -21.64
C ALA A 366 5.52 22.61 -21.93
N ALA A 367 5.07 21.42 -22.35
CA ALA A 367 5.93 20.29 -22.71
C ALA A 367 6.93 20.62 -23.83
N GLU A 368 6.53 21.45 -24.82
CA GLU A 368 7.43 21.88 -25.89
C GLU A 368 8.59 22.78 -25.40
N GLN A 369 8.42 23.44 -24.26
CA GLN A 369 9.48 24.26 -23.65
C GLN A 369 10.46 23.44 -22.82
N LEU A 370 10.12 22.18 -22.51
CA LEU A 370 10.99 21.26 -21.78
C LEU A 370 11.97 20.58 -22.76
N GLY A 371 13.27 20.63 -22.45
CA GLY A 371 14.34 20.13 -23.33
C GLY A 371 15.71 20.31 -22.72
#